data_AF-A0A6P8XMD7-F1
#
_entry.id   AF-A0A6P8XMD7-F1
#
_cell.length_a   1.000
_cell.length_b   1.000
_cell.length_c   1.000
_cell.angle_alpha   90.00
_cell.angle_beta   90.00
_cell.angle_gamma   90.00
#
_symmetry.space_group_name_H-M   'P 1'
#
loop_
_entity.id
_entity.type
_entity.pdbx_description
1 polymer ?
#
loop_
_entity_poly.entity_id
_entity_poly.type
_entity_poly.pdbx_seq_one_letter_code
_entity_poly.pdbx_strand_id
1 'polypeptide(L)'
;MNWKEYLPWALRVFLYLLSFYFSLPFFVTVARTLLENFTSTSVSFNLDTLYLNWNTSFPAITVCELYNSEKIWDISDDHFGSEHELYIDDFISEIAFFRGICISCENCDKLKCPDNFTMLLDVFRSKCNELIMECSYLNMFFDCCEQFLPIPTEYGLCFSFNSHQARKESQVYYKNNRITGAGHLTFHAAADVQVHVHPPIDVPFHFAEGMIRETVLVGSYKELILNVIEVFNHESVDELNYEERRCRYGHEHVEQRLGIYEFYSYSGCIVECTVALHLLYCNCTSHFMAMPSKGSLPVCDYRGLICLTNINEKILTERKSCDCMSSCEEPEYNIIFNTADDKQEAERDVSDIHVALVELPTQRYVRRVAKTHLDLLISVGGLVGLFFNTSALRLVETVFLILEYRRPIYNWAKRIYLGTLKYLQLLIGLK
;
A
#
# COMPACT_ATOMS: atom_id res chain seq x y z
N MET A 1 73.67 19.14 -22.12
CA MET A 1 72.24 19.01 -21.80
C MET A 1 71.99 19.64 -20.43
N ASN A 2 71.33 20.79 -20.39
CA ASN A 2 71.11 21.59 -19.18
C ASN A 2 70.11 20.91 -18.24
N TRP A 3 70.57 20.00 -17.38
CA TRP A 3 69.72 19.33 -16.40
C TRP A 3 69.09 20.31 -15.39
N LYS A 4 69.72 21.48 -15.16
CA LYS A 4 69.20 22.55 -14.29
C LYS A 4 67.93 23.24 -14.80
N GLU A 5 67.66 23.24 -16.11
CA GLU A 5 66.44 23.84 -16.70
C GLU A 5 65.24 22.90 -16.66
N TYR A 6 65.46 21.58 -16.74
CA TYR A 6 64.41 20.56 -16.70
C TYR A 6 64.02 20.12 -15.28
N LEU A 7 64.90 20.32 -14.30
CA LEU A 7 64.67 19.96 -12.90
C LEU A 7 63.40 20.61 -12.29
N PRO A 8 63.13 21.93 -12.43
CA PRO A 8 61.91 22.53 -11.90
C PRO A 8 60.64 22.04 -12.62
N TRP A 9 60.72 21.70 -13.91
CA TRP A 9 59.60 21.12 -14.65
C TRP A 9 59.30 19.69 -14.20
N ALA A 10 60.34 18.86 -14.07
CA ALA A 10 60.22 17.49 -13.58
C ALA A 10 59.69 17.45 -12.14
N LEU A 11 60.14 18.35 -11.26
CA LEU A 11 59.64 18.46 -9.88
C LEU A 11 58.16 18.83 -9.84
N ARG A 12 57.71 19.78 -10.67
CA ARG A 12 56.30 20.16 -10.77
C ARG A 12 55.44 18.99 -11.25
N VAL A 13 55.86 18.32 -12.32
CA VAL A 13 55.15 17.14 -12.85
C VAL A 13 55.06 16.03 -11.80
N PHE A 14 56.15 15.76 -11.08
CA PHE A 14 56.17 14.77 -10.01
C PHE A 14 55.19 15.13 -8.87
N LEU A 15 55.16 16.38 -8.41
CA LEU A 15 54.22 16.84 -7.37
C LEU A 15 52.76 16.76 -7.84
N TYR A 16 52.48 17.08 -9.10
CA TYR A 16 51.13 16.92 -9.68
C TYR A 16 50.72 15.45 -9.78
N LEU A 17 51.61 14.56 -10.21
CA LEU A 17 51.32 13.13 -10.27
C LEU A 17 51.11 12.53 -8.87
N LEU A 18 51.91 12.96 -7.89
CA LEU A 18 51.77 12.52 -6.50
C LEU A 18 50.44 12.98 -5.90
N SER A 19 50.09 14.25 -6.05
CA SER A 19 48.81 14.78 -5.57
C SER A 19 47.61 14.15 -6.27
N PHE A 20 47.70 13.91 -7.59
CA PHE A 20 46.66 13.19 -8.33
C PHE A 20 46.51 11.74 -7.86
N TYR A 21 47.64 11.04 -7.62
CA TYR A 21 47.63 9.66 -7.14
C TYR A 21 46.93 9.51 -5.77
N PHE A 22 47.11 10.46 -4.85
CA PHE A 22 46.44 10.43 -3.55
C PHE A 22 45.00 10.97 -3.58
N SER A 23 44.70 11.97 -4.41
CA SER A 23 43.37 12.61 -4.45
C SER A 23 42.34 11.84 -5.29
N LEU A 24 42.76 11.18 -6.38
CA LEU A 24 41.86 10.41 -7.25
C LEU A 24 41.10 9.30 -6.52
N PRO A 25 41.72 8.41 -5.71
CA PRO A 25 40.97 7.38 -5.01
C PRO A 25 39.96 7.98 -4.02
N PHE A 26 40.32 9.06 -3.32
CA PHE A 26 39.42 9.75 -2.41
C PHE A 26 38.22 10.38 -3.16
N PHE A 27 38.48 11.02 -4.30
CA PHE A 27 37.41 11.54 -5.17
C PHE A 27 36.47 10.43 -5.63
N VAL A 28 37.00 9.29 -6.10
CA VAL A 28 36.19 8.17 -6.58
C VAL A 28 35.33 7.59 -5.46
N THR A 29 35.88 7.44 -4.25
CA THR A 29 35.12 6.96 -3.09
C THR A 29 33.99 7.93 -2.74
N VAL A 30 34.28 9.23 -2.61
CA VAL A 30 33.26 10.23 -2.28
C VAL A 30 32.19 10.31 -3.38
N ALA A 31 32.58 10.27 -4.66
CA ALA A 31 31.65 10.27 -5.77
C ALA A 31 30.72 9.04 -5.77
N ARG A 32 31.25 7.85 -5.47
CA ARG A 32 30.45 6.63 -5.32
C ARG A 32 29.47 6.74 -4.17
N THR A 33 29.94 7.13 -2.98
CA THR A 33 29.08 7.31 -1.81
C THR A 33 28.01 8.37 -2.04
N LEU A 34 28.32 9.45 -2.77
CA LEU A 34 27.35 10.49 -3.13
C LEU A 34 26.27 9.93 -4.05
N LEU A 35 26.66 9.15 -5.07
CA LEU A 35 25.72 8.53 -6.00
C LEU A 35 24.85 7.47 -5.30
N GLU A 36 25.45 6.62 -4.46
CA GLU A 36 24.74 5.63 -3.64
C GLU A 36 23.77 6.30 -2.66
N ASN A 37 24.17 7.41 -2.03
CA ASN A 37 23.29 8.19 -1.16
C ASN A 37 22.16 8.88 -1.94
N PHE A 38 22.37 9.24 -3.21
CA PHE A 38 21.33 9.84 -4.04
C PHE A 38 20.27 8.80 -4.42
N THR A 39 20.69 7.60 -4.81
CA THR A 39 19.77 6.53 -5.22
C THR A 39 19.06 5.84 -4.04
N SER A 40 19.68 5.79 -2.86
CA SER A 40 19.11 5.12 -1.68
C SER A 40 18.11 5.96 -0.88
N THR A 41 18.19 7.29 -0.95
CA THR A 41 17.35 8.23 -0.19
C THR A 41 16.58 9.17 -1.11
N SER A 42 15.53 8.66 -1.75
CA SER A 42 14.71 9.46 -2.69
C SER A 42 13.69 10.33 -1.99
N VAL A 43 13.22 9.92 -0.80
CA VAL A 43 12.08 10.54 -0.09
C VAL A 43 12.44 10.84 1.36
N SER A 44 11.90 11.95 1.87
CA SER A 44 11.98 12.39 3.27
C SER A 44 10.58 12.66 3.82
N PHE A 45 10.41 12.46 5.12
CA PHE A 45 9.19 12.80 5.85
C PHE A 45 9.47 13.97 6.79
N ASN A 46 8.62 14.98 6.72
CA ASN A 46 8.66 16.13 7.61
C ASN A 46 7.32 16.26 8.32
N LEU A 47 7.33 16.75 9.55
CA LEU A 47 6.09 17.04 10.29
C LEU A 47 5.61 18.44 9.90
N ASP A 48 4.37 18.54 9.44
CA ASP A 48 3.68 19.80 9.17
C ASP A 48 2.61 20.02 10.24
N THR A 49 2.51 21.26 10.74
CA THR A 49 1.56 21.68 11.78
C THR A 49 0.67 22.84 11.32
N LEU A 50 0.69 23.18 10.02
CA LEU A 50 -0.12 24.26 9.45
C LEU A 50 -1.56 23.80 9.16
N TYR A 51 -2.26 23.30 10.18
CA TYR A 51 -3.51 22.55 10.07
C TYR A 51 -4.76 23.34 9.66
N LEU A 52 -4.72 24.67 9.76
CA LEU A 52 -5.92 25.52 9.63
C LEU A 52 -6.68 25.38 8.30
N ASN A 53 -5.99 24.98 7.23
CA ASN A 53 -6.52 24.87 5.88
C ASN A 53 -6.60 23.43 5.36
N TRP A 54 -6.41 22.43 6.21
CA TRP A 54 -6.47 21.04 5.78
C TRP A 54 -7.92 20.58 5.58
N ASN A 55 -8.10 19.73 4.58
CA ASN A 55 -9.32 18.99 4.30
C ASN A 55 -9.01 17.51 4.50
N THR A 56 -9.24 17.03 5.71
CA THR A 56 -8.92 15.67 6.13
C THR A 56 -10.06 14.74 5.74
N SER A 57 -9.77 13.55 5.21
CA SER A 57 -10.84 12.58 4.95
C SER A 57 -11.32 11.94 6.26
N PHE A 58 -12.64 11.84 6.45
CA PHE A 58 -13.18 10.96 7.48
C PHE A 58 -12.79 9.50 7.13
N PRO A 59 -12.47 8.63 8.11
CA PRO A 59 -12.15 7.23 7.83
C PRO A 59 -13.27 6.53 7.05
N ALA A 60 -12.89 5.46 6.34
CA ALA A 60 -13.89 4.51 5.88
C ALA A 60 -14.30 3.59 7.03
N ILE A 61 -15.61 3.38 7.14
CA ILE A 61 -16.22 2.52 8.16
C ILE A 61 -16.89 1.36 7.45
N THR A 62 -16.35 0.16 7.60
CA THR A 62 -16.91 -1.05 6.99
C THR A 62 -17.55 -1.94 8.04
N VAL A 63 -18.82 -2.26 7.83
CA VAL A 63 -19.64 -3.08 8.71
C VAL A 63 -19.86 -4.43 8.06
N CYS A 64 -19.41 -5.49 8.73
CA CYS A 64 -19.59 -6.88 8.31
C CYS A 64 -20.48 -7.60 9.33
N GLU A 65 -21.53 -8.29 8.86
CA GLU A 65 -22.37 -9.11 9.72
C GLU A 65 -21.58 -10.31 10.30
N LEU A 66 -21.82 -10.61 11.57
CA LEU A 66 -21.26 -11.77 12.25
C LEU A 66 -22.28 -12.91 12.32
N TYR A 67 -21.75 -14.12 12.44
CA TYR A 67 -22.53 -15.33 12.64
C TYR A 67 -23.39 -15.23 13.90
N ASN A 68 -24.68 -15.53 13.75
CA ASN A 68 -25.63 -15.70 14.85
C ASN A 68 -26.36 -17.04 14.67
N SER A 69 -26.25 -17.92 15.66
CA SER A 69 -26.81 -19.27 15.62
C SER A 69 -28.33 -19.29 15.59
N GLU A 70 -28.97 -18.45 16.39
CA GLU A 70 -30.44 -18.41 16.52
C GLU A 70 -31.08 -17.96 15.21
N LYS A 71 -30.53 -16.90 14.60
CA LYS A 71 -30.98 -16.40 13.30
C LYS A 71 -30.84 -17.47 12.20
N ILE A 72 -29.73 -18.21 12.18
CA ILE A 72 -29.52 -19.24 11.17
C ILE A 72 -30.52 -20.37 11.36
N TRP A 73 -30.77 -20.81 12.59
CA TRP A 73 -31.76 -21.85 12.88
C TRP A 73 -33.16 -21.41 12.46
N ASP A 74 -33.59 -20.19 12.81
CA ASP A 74 -34.92 -19.67 12.45
C ASP A 74 -35.12 -19.60 10.92
N ILE A 75 -34.11 -19.12 10.19
CA ILE A 75 -34.16 -19.04 8.71
C ILE A 75 -34.09 -20.43 8.09
N SER A 76 -33.31 -21.35 8.67
CA SER A 76 -33.19 -22.73 8.20
C SER A 76 -34.50 -23.48 8.35
N ASP A 77 -35.20 -23.31 9.48
CA ASP A 77 -36.53 -23.88 9.74
C ASP A 77 -37.58 -23.38 8.75
N ASP A 78 -37.58 -22.08 8.41
CA ASP A 78 -38.51 -21.52 7.41
C ASP A 78 -38.19 -22.01 5.99
N HIS A 79 -36.90 -22.15 5.66
CA HIS A 79 -36.47 -22.47 4.29
C HIS A 79 -36.45 -23.98 3.98
N PHE A 80 -35.92 -24.80 4.89
CA PHE A 80 -35.75 -26.25 4.73
C PHE A 80 -36.80 -27.07 5.49
N GLY A 81 -37.58 -26.43 6.38
CA GLY A 81 -38.59 -27.05 7.22
C GLY A 81 -38.02 -27.55 8.55
N SER A 82 -38.84 -27.57 9.61
CA SER A 82 -38.43 -27.90 10.98
C SER A 82 -37.91 -29.33 11.22
N GLU A 83 -38.00 -30.22 10.22
CA GLU A 83 -37.50 -31.61 10.29
C GLU A 83 -36.21 -31.82 9.48
N HIS A 84 -35.52 -30.74 9.11
CA HIS A 84 -34.26 -30.84 8.39
C HIS A 84 -33.13 -31.39 9.30
N GLU A 85 -32.08 -31.92 8.68
CA GLU A 85 -30.98 -32.56 9.40
C GLU A 85 -30.02 -31.50 9.98
N LEU A 86 -29.70 -31.57 11.28
CA LEU A 86 -28.90 -30.56 12.00
C LEU A 86 -27.54 -30.22 11.38
N TYR A 87 -26.91 -31.13 10.62
CA TYR A 87 -25.63 -30.83 9.96
C TYR A 87 -25.77 -29.80 8.83
N ILE A 88 -26.99 -29.60 8.32
CA ILE A 88 -27.26 -28.60 7.28
C ILE A 88 -27.02 -27.20 7.86
N ASP A 89 -27.39 -26.95 9.12
CA ASP A 89 -27.15 -25.68 9.79
C ASP A 89 -25.66 -25.39 9.95
N ASP A 90 -24.89 -26.39 10.39
CA ASP A 90 -23.43 -26.28 10.51
C ASP A 90 -22.80 -25.98 9.14
N PHE A 91 -23.23 -26.69 8.09
CA PHE A 91 -22.77 -26.42 6.73
C PHE A 91 -23.14 -25.01 6.26
N ILE A 92 -24.38 -24.59 6.42
CA ILE A 92 -24.85 -23.26 6.02
C ILE A 92 -24.09 -22.18 6.78
N SER A 93 -23.85 -22.36 8.08
CA SER A 93 -23.09 -21.39 8.88
C SER A 93 -21.67 -21.20 8.36
N GLU A 94 -20.97 -22.28 7.99
CA GLU A 94 -19.61 -22.23 7.47
C GLU A 94 -19.56 -21.67 6.03
N ILE A 95 -20.59 -21.86 5.22
CA ILE A 95 -20.68 -21.26 3.89
C ILE A 95 -21.07 -19.78 3.98
N ALA A 96 -22.12 -19.46 4.74
CA ALA A 96 -22.65 -18.12 4.88
C ALA A 96 -21.69 -17.21 5.62
N PHE A 97 -20.91 -17.70 6.58
CA PHE A 97 -19.92 -16.92 7.34
C PHE A 97 -18.52 -17.53 7.23
N PHE A 98 -18.12 -17.91 6.01
CA PHE A 98 -16.83 -18.55 5.72
C PHE A 98 -15.64 -17.73 6.22
N ARG A 99 -14.74 -18.40 6.97
CA ARG A 99 -13.52 -17.81 7.56
C ARG A 99 -12.24 -18.52 7.09
N GLY A 100 -12.27 -19.15 5.91
CA GLY A 100 -11.15 -19.93 5.37
C GLY A 100 -11.18 -21.42 5.72
N ILE A 101 -12.16 -21.86 6.53
CA ILE A 101 -12.30 -23.22 7.04
C ILE A 101 -13.75 -23.66 6.85
N CYS A 102 -13.96 -24.88 6.37
CA CYS A 102 -15.26 -25.56 6.31
C CYS A 102 -15.07 -27.03 6.71
N ILE A 103 -15.33 -27.37 7.98
CA ILE A 103 -15.20 -28.73 8.50
C ILE A 103 -16.40 -29.57 8.07
N SER A 104 -17.59 -28.98 8.07
CA SER A 104 -18.85 -29.64 7.68
C SER A 104 -18.85 -30.06 6.21
N CYS A 105 -18.05 -29.39 5.36
CA CYS A 105 -17.87 -29.76 3.97
C CYS A 105 -17.36 -31.21 3.78
N GLU A 106 -16.60 -31.78 4.73
CA GLU A 106 -16.11 -33.16 4.64
C GLU A 106 -17.25 -34.20 4.67
N ASN A 107 -18.35 -33.87 5.33
CA ASN A 107 -19.50 -34.76 5.44
C ASN A 107 -20.35 -34.79 4.16
N CYS A 108 -20.17 -33.82 3.26
CA CYS A 108 -20.92 -33.70 2.00
C CYS A 108 -20.62 -34.81 0.97
N ASP A 109 -19.59 -35.62 1.18
CA ASP A 109 -19.38 -36.83 0.37
C ASP A 109 -20.35 -37.97 0.76
N LYS A 110 -20.89 -37.96 1.98
CA LYS A 110 -21.85 -38.95 2.49
C LYS A 110 -23.27 -38.40 2.56
N LEU A 111 -23.39 -37.10 2.82
CA LEU A 111 -24.64 -36.37 3.03
C LEU A 111 -24.91 -35.43 1.85
N LYS A 112 -26.17 -35.14 1.55
CA LYS A 112 -26.52 -34.24 0.45
C LYS A 112 -26.46 -32.79 0.93
N CYS A 113 -25.40 -32.09 0.58
CA CYS A 113 -25.26 -30.67 0.86
C CYS A 113 -25.86 -29.79 -0.25
N PRO A 114 -26.36 -28.59 0.06
CA PRO A 114 -26.75 -27.61 -0.96
C PRO A 114 -25.54 -27.12 -1.78
N ASP A 115 -25.65 -27.21 -3.11
CA ASP A 115 -24.57 -26.81 -4.02
C ASP A 115 -24.61 -25.31 -4.42
N ASN A 116 -25.76 -24.65 -4.26
CA ASN A 116 -25.94 -23.26 -4.70
C ASN A 116 -25.57 -22.26 -3.60
N PHE A 117 -24.28 -21.90 -3.51
CA PHE A 117 -23.79 -20.97 -2.50
C PHE A 117 -24.36 -19.56 -2.65
N THR A 118 -24.61 -19.08 -3.87
CA THR A 118 -25.19 -17.74 -4.09
C THR A 118 -26.58 -17.63 -3.47
N MET A 119 -27.39 -18.68 -3.60
CA MET A 119 -28.71 -18.76 -2.95
C MET A 119 -28.59 -18.74 -1.43
N LEU A 120 -27.65 -19.51 -0.86
CA LEU A 120 -27.42 -19.50 0.58
C LEU A 120 -27.02 -18.11 1.08
N LEU A 121 -26.17 -17.39 0.34
CA LEU A 121 -25.77 -16.04 0.73
C LEU A 121 -26.92 -15.03 0.68
N ASP A 122 -27.82 -15.10 -0.32
CA ASP A 122 -28.96 -14.17 -0.42
C ASP A 122 -30.03 -14.43 0.65
N VAL A 123 -30.14 -15.67 1.14
CA VAL A 123 -31.12 -16.07 2.17
C VAL A 123 -30.58 -15.83 3.60
N PHE A 124 -29.33 -16.22 3.88
CA PHE A 124 -28.80 -16.25 5.24
C PHE A 124 -28.03 -14.98 5.65
N ARG A 125 -27.68 -14.10 4.72
CA ARG A 125 -27.09 -12.80 5.04
C ARG A 125 -28.09 -11.68 4.95
N SER A 126 -28.03 -10.75 5.89
CA SER A 126 -28.87 -9.56 5.86
C SER A 126 -28.46 -8.60 4.77
N LYS A 127 -29.47 -7.98 4.19
CA LYS A 127 -29.31 -6.86 3.26
C LYS A 127 -29.04 -5.57 4.05
N CYS A 128 -28.53 -4.55 3.39
CA CYS A 128 -28.16 -3.29 4.05
C CYS A 128 -29.30 -2.68 4.87
N ASN A 129 -30.51 -2.68 4.30
CA ASN A 129 -31.71 -2.09 4.90
C ASN A 129 -32.19 -2.82 6.17
N GLU A 130 -31.80 -4.09 6.34
CA GLU A 130 -32.09 -4.88 7.53
C GLU A 130 -30.96 -4.77 8.56
N LEU A 131 -29.72 -4.56 8.10
CA LEU A 131 -28.54 -4.57 8.94
C LEU A 131 -28.23 -3.20 9.55
N ILE A 132 -28.31 -2.12 8.76
CA ILE A 132 -27.84 -0.77 9.13
C ILE A 132 -29.00 0.22 9.02
N MET A 133 -29.30 0.90 10.12
CA MET A 133 -30.44 1.82 10.26
C MET A 133 -30.03 3.14 10.90
N GLU A 134 -30.89 4.17 10.76
CA GLU A 134 -30.77 5.46 11.46
C GLU A 134 -29.38 6.14 11.35
N CYS A 135 -28.86 6.25 10.13
CA CYS A 135 -27.55 6.85 9.90
C CYS A 135 -27.57 8.37 9.98
N SER A 136 -26.60 8.93 10.68
CA SER A 136 -26.35 10.37 10.71
C SER A 136 -24.87 10.70 10.66
N TYR A 137 -24.50 11.75 9.95
CA TYR A 137 -23.14 12.29 9.92
C TYR A 137 -23.19 13.78 10.25
N LEU A 138 -22.42 14.22 11.24
CA LEU A 138 -22.49 15.60 11.76
C LEU A 138 -23.93 16.02 12.14
N ASN A 139 -24.70 15.09 12.72
CA ASN A 139 -26.12 15.26 13.08
C ASN A 139 -27.08 15.48 11.89
N MET A 140 -26.64 15.21 10.66
CA MET A 140 -27.49 15.20 9.48
C MET A 140 -27.85 13.77 9.12
N PHE A 141 -29.15 13.44 9.21
CA PHE A 141 -29.65 12.12 8.82
C PHE A 141 -29.58 11.92 7.30
N PHE A 142 -29.25 10.71 6.89
CA PHE A 142 -29.21 10.29 5.49
C PHE A 142 -29.65 8.83 5.36
N ASP A 143 -29.98 8.40 4.14
CA ASP A 143 -30.27 7.00 3.87
C ASP A 143 -28.99 6.16 3.97
N CYS A 144 -28.96 5.26 4.96
CA CYS A 144 -27.83 4.38 5.21
C CYS A 144 -27.33 3.68 3.95
N CYS A 145 -28.24 3.11 3.14
CA CYS A 145 -27.88 2.25 2.03
C CYS A 145 -27.53 3.01 0.74
N GLU A 146 -27.72 4.33 0.72
CA GLU A 146 -27.12 5.20 -0.30
C GLU A 146 -25.63 5.50 -0.02
N GLN A 147 -25.20 5.41 1.25
CA GLN A 147 -23.86 5.81 1.66
C GLN A 147 -22.96 4.65 2.11
N PHE A 148 -23.54 3.62 2.72
CA PHE A 148 -22.94 2.33 3.05
C PHE A 148 -23.10 1.39 1.86
N LEU A 149 -22.11 1.41 0.97
CA LEU A 149 -22.18 0.65 -0.28
C LEU A 149 -21.59 -0.76 -0.12
N PRO A 150 -22.13 -1.75 -0.86
CA PRO A 150 -21.64 -3.12 -0.80
C PRO A 150 -20.18 -3.22 -1.27
N ILE A 151 -19.35 -3.91 -0.50
CA ILE A 151 -17.96 -4.22 -0.84
C ILE A 151 -17.69 -5.72 -0.63
N PRO A 152 -17.16 -6.43 -1.63
CA PRO A 152 -16.72 -7.81 -1.44
C PRO A 152 -15.46 -7.82 -0.58
N THR A 153 -15.43 -8.67 0.46
CA THR A 153 -14.28 -8.84 1.36
C THR A 153 -14.07 -10.32 1.66
N GLU A 154 -12.95 -10.67 2.29
CA GLU A 154 -12.71 -12.06 2.75
C GLU A 154 -13.75 -12.53 3.79
N TYR A 155 -14.48 -11.60 4.41
CA TYR A 155 -15.62 -11.87 5.29
C TYR A 155 -16.94 -12.00 4.54
N GLY A 156 -16.91 -11.97 3.20
CA GLY A 156 -18.06 -11.91 2.30
C GLY A 156 -18.52 -10.48 2.02
N LEU A 157 -19.79 -10.31 1.67
CA LEU A 157 -20.36 -9.01 1.37
C LEU A 157 -20.50 -8.20 2.67
N CYS A 158 -19.81 -7.05 2.72
CA CYS A 158 -19.91 -6.07 3.81
C CYS A 158 -20.38 -4.74 3.23
N PHE A 159 -20.72 -3.77 4.10
CA PHE A 159 -21.14 -2.44 3.66
C PHE A 159 -20.17 -1.38 4.18
N SER A 160 -19.66 -0.54 3.27
CA SER A 160 -18.61 0.42 3.58
C SER A 160 -19.06 1.86 3.34
N PHE A 161 -18.95 2.66 4.38
CA PHE A 161 -19.10 4.10 4.32
C PHE A 161 -17.78 4.77 3.93
N ASN A 162 -17.85 5.77 3.06
CA ASN A 162 -16.71 6.60 2.63
C ASN A 162 -15.51 5.83 2.02
N SER A 163 -15.74 4.65 1.43
CA SER A 163 -14.70 3.87 0.74
C SER A 163 -14.63 4.14 -0.76
N HIS A 164 -13.42 4.26 -1.30
CA HIS A 164 -13.14 4.37 -2.73
C HIS A 164 -13.52 3.11 -3.49
N GLN A 165 -13.27 1.94 -2.90
CA GLN A 165 -13.49 0.64 -3.53
C GLN A 165 -14.98 0.32 -3.67
N ALA A 166 -15.76 0.64 -2.63
CA ALA A 166 -17.20 0.43 -2.64
C ALA A 166 -17.91 1.39 -3.62
N ARG A 167 -17.49 2.66 -3.65
CA ARG A 167 -18.03 3.69 -4.56
C ARG A 167 -17.52 3.58 -5.99
N LYS A 168 -16.36 2.96 -6.19
CA LYS A 168 -15.63 2.98 -7.47
C LYS A 168 -15.27 4.39 -7.92
N GLU A 169 -14.92 5.24 -6.95
CA GLU A 169 -14.56 6.63 -7.18
C GLU A 169 -13.34 7.02 -6.33
N SER A 170 -12.41 7.76 -6.94
CA SER A 170 -11.18 8.21 -6.27
C SER A 170 -11.40 9.39 -5.31
N GLN A 171 -12.57 10.02 -5.32
CA GLN A 171 -12.87 11.16 -4.45
C GLN A 171 -13.57 10.71 -3.17
N VAL A 172 -13.08 11.22 -2.04
CA VAL A 172 -13.74 11.07 -0.75
C VAL A 172 -14.89 12.07 -0.64
N TYR A 173 -16.07 11.62 -0.24
CA TYR A 173 -17.25 12.47 -0.07
C TYR A 173 -17.28 13.15 1.29
N TYR A 174 -16.94 12.41 2.35
CA TYR A 174 -16.99 12.91 3.72
C TYR A 174 -15.61 13.38 4.16
N LYS A 175 -15.45 14.70 4.26
CA LYS A 175 -14.22 15.38 4.67
C LYS A 175 -14.48 16.30 5.86
N ASN A 176 -13.46 16.45 6.69
CA ASN A 176 -13.43 17.28 7.88
C ASN A 176 -12.47 18.44 7.68
N ASN A 177 -12.95 19.64 7.98
CA ASN A 177 -12.17 20.85 7.91
C ASN A 177 -12.64 21.83 8.98
N ARG A 178 -12.03 23.02 9.01
CA ARG A 178 -12.37 24.06 9.99
C ARG A 178 -13.84 24.49 9.99
N ILE A 179 -14.54 24.36 8.85
CA ILE A 179 -15.96 24.76 8.72
C ILE A 179 -16.87 23.64 9.21
N THR A 180 -16.60 22.39 8.81
CA THR A 180 -17.43 21.24 9.17
C THR A 180 -17.15 20.73 10.59
N GLY A 181 -15.94 20.96 11.11
CA GLY A 181 -15.50 20.44 12.40
C GLY A 181 -15.05 18.98 12.33
N ALA A 182 -14.74 18.44 13.51
CA ALA A 182 -14.41 17.02 13.67
C ALA A 182 -15.63 16.16 13.34
N GLY A 183 -15.45 15.17 12.48
CA GLY A 183 -16.54 14.33 11.97
C GLY A 183 -17.01 13.33 12.99
N HIS A 184 -18.31 13.08 13.03
CA HIS A 184 -18.88 11.96 13.76
C HIS A 184 -20.00 11.30 12.96
N LEU A 185 -19.97 9.98 12.96
CA LEU A 185 -20.93 9.09 12.31
C LEU A 185 -21.68 8.33 13.40
N THR A 186 -23.00 8.33 13.34
CA THR A 186 -23.86 7.47 14.16
C THR A 186 -24.67 6.57 13.24
N PHE A 187 -24.84 5.32 13.62
CA PHE A 187 -25.77 4.39 12.96
C PHE A 187 -26.15 3.29 13.92
N HIS A 188 -27.29 2.65 13.68
CA HIS A 188 -27.76 1.51 14.45
C HIS A 188 -27.55 0.23 13.66
N ALA A 189 -27.17 -0.85 14.33
CA ALA A 189 -27.06 -2.18 13.71
C ALA A 189 -28.03 -3.18 14.36
N ALA A 190 -28.79 -3.89 13.53
CA ALA A 190 -29.83 -4.84 13.95
C ALA A 190 -29.32 -6.26 14.21
N ALA A 191 -28.04 -6.53 13.92
CA ALA A 191 -27.39 -7.82 14.13
C ALA A 191 -26.01 -7.62 14.76
N ASP A 192 -25.39 -8.72 15.19
CA ASP A 192 -24.00 -8.69 15.65
C ASP A 192 -23.12 -8.33 14.45
N VAL A 193 -22.30 -7.29 14.62
CA VAL A 193 -21.48 -6.76 13.53
C VAL A 193 -20.03 -6.59 13.94
N GLN A 194 -19.17 -6.66 12.94
CA GLN A 194 -17.78 -6.29 13.05
C GLN A 194 -17.56 -4.97 12.31
N VAL A 195 -17.18 -3.94 13.08
CA VAL A 195 -16.92 -2.59 12.58
C VAL A 195 -15.42 -2.45 12.35
N HIS A 196 -15.05 -2.11 11.12
CA HIS A 196 -13.67 -1.85 10.72
C HIS A 196 -13.50 -0.37 10.42
N VAL A 197 -12.46 0.24 11.00
CA VAL A 197 -12.04 1.61 10.67
C VAL A 197 -10.73 1.54 9.91
N HIS A 198 -10.71 2.08 8.70
CA HIS A 198 -9.55 2.00 7.82
C HIS A 198 -9.46 3.21 6.85
N PRO A 199 -8.32 3.40 6.17
CA PRO A 199 -8.20 4.38 5.10
C PRO A 199 -9.27 4.18 4.01
N PRO A 200 -9.79 5.24 3.39
CA PRO A 200 -10.79 5.15 2.31
C PRO A 200 -10.42 4.22 1.15
N ILE A 201 -9.13 4.04 0.87
CA ILE A 201 -8.64 3.21 -0.24
C ILE A 201 -8.51 1.72 0.10
N ASP A 202 -8.42 1.43 1.40
CA ASP A 202 -8.20 0.09 1.92
C ASP A 202 -9.50 -0.71 1.99
N VAL A 203 -9.35 -2.02 2.16
CA VAL A 203 -10.43 -2.98 2.32
C VAL A 203 -10.17 -3.85 3.55
N PRO A 204 -11.20 -4.17 4.36
CA PRO A 204 -11.02 -5.11 5.46
C PRO A 204 -10.57 -6.48 4.95
N PHE A 205 -9.58 -7.04 5.64
CA PHE A 205 -9.03 -8.34 5.31
C PHE A 205 -8.65 -9.11 6.57
N HIS A 206 -8.48 -10.42 6.44
CA HIS A 206 -8.18 -11.31 7.54
C HIS A 206 -6.77 -11.08 8.10
N PHE A 207 -6.65 -10.86 9.41
CA PHE A 207 -5.39 -10.52 10.09
C PHE A 207 -4.75 -9.20 9.63
N ALA A 208 -5.57 -8.17 9.43
CA ALA A 208 -5.08 -6.81 9.24
C ALA A 208 -4.40 -6.27 10.51
N GLU A 209 -3.08 -6.45 10.61
CA GLU A 209 -2.28 -5.77 11.63
C GLU A 209 -2.38 -4.25 11.41
N GLY A 210 -2.81 -3.51 12.44
CA GLY A 210 -2.92 -2.05 12.40
C GLY A 210 -4.27 -1.49 11.94
N MET A 211 -5.22 -2.31 11.45
CA MET A 211 -6.61 -1.86 11.27
C MET A 211 -7.40 -1.99 12.56
N ILE A 212 -8.19 -0.97 12.89
CA ILE A 212 -9.10 -1.00 14.03
C ILE A 212 -10.28 -1.89 13.67
N ARG A 213 -10.56 -2.88 14.53
CA ARG A 213 -11.63 -3.84 14.36
C ARG A 213 -12.32 -4.10 15.67
N GLU A 214 -13.59 -3.75 15.75
CA GLU A 214 -14.39 -3.85 16.96
C GLU A 214 -15.62 -4.72 16.70
N THR A 215 -15.85 -5.67 17.59
CA THR A 215 -17.08 -6.48 17.57
C THR A 215 -18.13 -5.74 18.38
N VAL A 216 -19.31 -5.55 17.79
CA VAL A 216 -20.47 -4.93 18.42
C VAL A 216 -21.59 -5.94 18.44
N LEU A 217 -22.05 -6.27 19.64
CA LEU A 217 -23.17 -7.19 19.83
C LEU A 217 -24.49 -6.42 19.79
N VAL A 218 -25.57 -7.07 19.36
CA VAL A 218 -26.92 -6.50 19.38
C VAL A 218 -27.26 -5.99 20.79
N GLY A 219 -27.93 -4.84 20.85
CA GLY A 219 -28.37 -4.20 22.08
C GLY A 219 -27.30 -3.44 22.84
N SER A 220 -26.04 -3.48 22.39
CA SER A 220 -24.94 -2.73 23.01
C SER A 220 -24.82 -1.29 22.47
N TYR A 221 -24.19 -0.43 23.27
CA TYR A 221 -23.74 0.90 22.84
C TYR A 221 -22.23 0.86 22.63
N LYS A 222 -21.77 1.21 21.43
CA LYS A 222 -20.34 1.25 21.08
C LYS A 222 -19.96 2.64 20.63
N GLU A 223 -19.07 3.28 21.39
CA GLU A 223 -18.47 4.56 21.02
C GLU A 223 -16.96 4.42 20.81
N LEU A 224 -16.51 4.86 19.63
CA LEU A 224 -15.12 4.91 19.18
C LEU A 224 -14.74 6.35 18.90
N ILE A 225 -13.86 6.91 19.73
CA ILE A 225 -13.30 8.23 19.51
C ILE A 225 -11.86 8.07 19.03
N LEU A 226 -11.57 8.66 17.88
CA LEU A 226 -10.35 8.44 17.12
C LEU A 226 -9.55 9.75 16.97
N ASN A 227 -8.24 9.64 16.97
CA ASN A 227 -7.33 10.66 16.47
C ASN A 227 -6.72 10.21 15.16
N VAL A 228 -6.53 11.12 14.20
CA VAL A 228 -5.97 10.82 12.88
C VAL A 228 -4.64 11.54 12.68
N ILE A 229 -3.65 10.84 12.15
CA ILE A 229 -2.41 11.43 11.66
C ILE A 229 -2.31 11.15 10.17
N GLU A 230 -2.45 12.19 9.35
CA GLU A 230 -2.45 12.05 7.90
C GLU A 230 -1.04 11.94 7.32
N VAL A 231 -0.93 11.26 6.18
CA VAL A 231 0.26 11.29 5.32
C VAL A 231 -0.10 12.05 4.05
N PHE A 232 0.47 13.25 3.90
CA PHE A 232 0.29 14.10 2.73
C PHE A 232 1.48 13.98 1.78
N ASN A 233 1.21 13.69 0.51
CA ASN A 233 2.23 13.63 -0.53
C ASN A 233 2.39 15.00 -1.20
N HIS A 234 3.60 15.56 -1.18
CA HIS A 234 3.91 16.77 -1.93
C HIS A 234 4.00 16.46 -3.42
N GLU A 235 3.58 17.38 -4.30
CA GLU A 235 3.54 17.21 -5.76
C GLU A 235 4.84 16.67 -6.37
N SER A 236 5.99 17.05 -5.81
CA SER A 236 7.31 16.54 -6.23
C SER A 236 7.44 15.00 -6.16
N VAL A 237 6.67 14.34 -5.28
CA VAL A 237 6.70 12.88 -5.10
C VAL A 237 6.02 12.16 -6.26
N ASP A 238 5.10 12.84 -6.97
CA ASP A 238 4.38 12.28 -8.11
C ASP A 238 5.31 12.12 -9.32
N GLU A 239 6.38 12.89 -9.39
CA GLU A 239 7.42 12.79 -10.44
C GLU A 239 8.31 11.54 -10.29
N LEU A 240 8.36 10.94 -9.09
CA LEU A 240 9.16 9.74 -8.82
C LEU A 240 8.44 8.49 -9.28
N ASN A 241 9.20 7.47 -9.68
CA ASN A 241 8.63 6.15 -9.92
C ASN A 241 8.26 5.46 -8.59
N TYR A 242 7.29 4.54 -8.63
CA TYR A 242 6.83 3.81 -7.44
C TYR A 242 7.97 3.10 -6.67
N GLU A 243 9.01 2.60 -7.37
CA GLU A 243 10.18 1.95 -6.75
C GLU A 243 11.05 2.94 -5.97
N GLU A 244 11.19 4.17 -6.48
CA GLU A 244 12.01 5.20 -5.85
C GLU A 244 11.32 5.76 -4.60
N ARG A 245 10.00 5.99 -4.68
CA ARG A 245 9.21 6.48 -3.53
C ARG A 245 8.78 5.38 -2.56
N ARG A 246 8.93 4.11 -2.92
CA ARG A 246 8.59 2.91 -2.11
C ARG A 246 7.13 2.85 -1.65
N CYS A 247 6.23 3.46 -2.42
CA CYS A 247 4.78 3.37 -2.24
C CYS A 247 4.08 3.46 -3.60
N ARG A 248 2.83 3.01 -3.66
CA ARG A 248 1.99 3.10 -4.86
C ARG A 248 0.73 3.90 -4.61
N TYR A 249 0.33 4.68 -5.61
CA TYR A 249 -0.95 5.36 -5.60
C TYR A 249 -2.08 4.44 -6.04
N GLY A 250 -3.31 4.81 -5.68
CA GLY A 250 -4.51 4.05 -6.03
C GLY A 250 -4.68 3.76 -7.51
N HIS A 251 -4.31 4.71 -8.37
CA HIS A 251 -4.45 4.59 -9.82
C HIS A 251 -3.31 3.79 -10.49
N GLU A 252 -2.30 3.37 -9.72
CA GLU A 252 -1.14 2.65 -10.24
C GLU A 252 -1.38 1.14 -10.18
N HIS A 253 -1.98 0.64 -11.25
CA HIS A 253 -2.27 -0.78 -11.40
C HIS A 253 -1.08 -1.55 -11.98
N VAL A 254 -0.89 -2.77 -11.47
CA VAL A 254 0.05 -3.74 -12.03
C VAL A 254 -0.70 -4.57 -13.05
N GLU A 255 -0.11 -4.77 -14.23
CA GLU A 255 -0.71 -5.51 -15.34
C GLU A 255 -1.07 -6.97 -15.01
N GLN A 256 -0.48 -7.55 -13.96
CA GLN A 256 -0.65 -8.95 -13.55
C GLN A 256 -1.72 -9.16 -12.47
N ARG A 257 -2.44 -8.12 -12.04
CA ARG A 257 -3.45 -8.27 -10.98
C ARG A 257 -4.74 -8.91 -11.50
N LEU A 258 -5.40 -9.64 -10.61
CA LEU A 258 -6.71 -10.27 -10.88
C LEU A 258 -7.82 -9.22 -11.07
N GLY A 259 -7.62 -7.99 -10.57
CA GLY A 259 -8.54 -6.87 -10.77
C GLY A 259 -9.85 -7.08 -10.01
N ILE A 260 -9.73 -7.53 -8.76
CA ILE A 260 -10.88 -7.67 -7.84
C ILE A 260 -11.31 -6.28 -7.35
N TYR A 261 -10.32 -5.43 -7.06
CA TYR A 261 -10.51 -4.06 -6.61
C TYR A 261 -10.10 -3.07 -7.68
N GLU A 262 -10.81 -1.94 -7.75
CA GLU A 262 -10.59 -0.94 -8.79
C GLU A 262 -9.39 -0.05 -8.51
N PHE A 263 -9.08 0.23 -7.23
CA PHE A 263 -7.91 1.02 -6.84
C PHE A 263 -6.88 0.12 -6.15
N TYR A 264 -5.59 0.45 -6.28
CA TYR A 264 -4.56 -0.19 -5.49
C TYR A 264 -4.64 0.24 -4.03
N SER A 265 -4.69 -0.75 -3.16
CA SER A 265 -4.33 -0.62 -1.75
C SER A 265 -3.42 -1.77 -1.33
N TYR A 266 -2.63 -1.56 -0.29
CA TYR A 266 -1.88 -2.64 0.34
C TYR A 266 -2.81 -3.81 0.74
N SER A 267 -3.93 -3.49 1.40
CA SER A 267 -4.96 -4.48 1.77
C SER A 267 -5.52 -5.24 0.57
N GLY A 268 -5.86 -4.51 -0.51
CA GLY A 268 -6.42 -5.13 -1.72
C GLY A 268 -5.39 -6.06 -2.40
N CYS A 269 -4.12 -5.66 -2.45
CA CYS A 269 -3.03 -6.47 -2.96
C CYS A 269 -2.86 -7.79 -2.19
N ILE A 270 -2.92 -7.73 -0.85
CA ILE A 270 -2.81 -8.92 0.00
C ILE A 270 -3.98 -9.89 -0.23
N VAL A 271 -5.20 -9.36 -0.37
CA VAL A 271 -6.39 -10.17 -0.69
C VAL A 271 -6.25 -10.81 -2.08
N GLU A 272 -5.85 -10.05 -3.09
CA GLU A 272 -5.60 -10.58 -4.44
C GLU A 272 -4.49 -11.64 -4.46
N CYS A 273 -3.43 -11.45 -3.67
CA CYS A 273 -2.37 -12.45 -3.50
C CYS A 273 -2.93 -13.74 -2.88
N THR A 274 -3.79 -13.63 -1.87
CA THR A 274 -4.45 -14.78 -1.24
C THR A 274 -5.31 -15.55 -2.24
N VAL A 275 -6.05 -14.85 -3.10
CA VAL A 275 -6.80 -15.47 -4.21
C VAL A 275 -5.88 -16.15 -5.21
N ALA A 276 -4.73 -15.55 -5.55
CA ALA A 276 -3.74 -16.19 -6.41
C ALA A 276 -3.19 -17.50 -5.80
N LEU A 277 -2.99 -17.55 -4.49
CA LEU A 277 -2.60 -18.77 -3.77
C LEU A 277 -3.72 -19.83 -3.79
N HIS A 278 -4.98 -19.43 -3.63
CA HIS A 278 -6.13 -20.34 -3.77
C HIS A 278 -6.13 -21.02 -5.15
N LEU A 279 -5.96 -20.22 -6.21
CA LEU A 279 -5.90 -20.72 -7.58
C LEU A 279 -4.67 -21.61 -7.81
N LEU A 280 -3.53 -21.28 -7.23
CA LEU A 280 -2.30 -22.05 -7.36
C LEU A 280 -2.41 -23.46 -6.76
N TYR A 281 -3.02 -23.58 -5.57
CA TYR A 281 -3.06 -24.85 -4.83
C TYR A 281 -4.34 -25.66 -5.04
N CYS A 282 -5.49 -25.00 -5.21
CA CYS A 282 -6.80 -25.66 -5.29
C CYS A 282 -7.52 -25.41 -6.63
N ASN A 283 -6.95 -24.64 -7.57
CA ASN A 283 -7.54 -24.29 -8.88
C ASN A 283 -8.90 -23.57 -8.82
N CYS A 284 -9.33 -23.14 -7.64
CA CYS A 284 -10.57 -22.43 -7.39
C CYS A 284 -10.34 -21.43 -6.24
N THR A 285 -11.24 -20.48 -6.07
CA THR A 285 -11.22 -19.54 -4.93
C THR A 285 -12.55 -19.55 -4.19
N SER A 286 -12.54 -19.03 -2.96
CA SER A 286 -13.74 -18.85 -2.14
C SER A 286 -14.83 -18.12 -2.92
N HIS A 287 -16.08 -18.53 -2.71
CA HIS A 287 -17.28 -17.92 -3.26
C HIS A 287 -17.44 -16.44 -2.92
N PHE A 288 -16.78 -15.93 -1.88
CA PHE A 288 -16.73 -14.49 -1.59
C PHE A 288 -15.82 -13.70 -2.52
N MET A 289 -14.74 -14.33 -3.00
CA MET A 289 -13.70 -13.68 -3.80
C MET A 289 -13.81 -13.97 -5.29
N ALA A 290 -14.61 -14.97 -5.68
CA ALA A 290 -14.92 -15.30 -7.06
C ALA A 290 -15.93 -14.31 -7.68
N MET A 291 -15.64 -13.02 -7.58
CA MET A 291 -16.50 -11.97 -8.11
C MET A 291 -16.49 -12.00 -9.65
N PRO A 292 -17.62 -11.71 -10.32
CA PRO A 292 -17.67 -11.56 -11.77
C PRO A 292 -16.98 -10.26 -12.19
N SER A 293 -15.64 -10.24 -12.19
CA SER A 293 -14.82 -9.20 -12.81
C SER A 293 -14.42 -9.63 -14.24
N LYS A 294 -13.52 -8.89 -14.89
CA LYS A 294 -13.08 -9.06 -16.29
C LYS A 294 -12.62 -10.48 -16.69
N GLY A 295 -12.47 -11.40 -15.74
CA GLY A 295 -12.55 -12.84 -15.94
C GLY A 295 -13.26 -13.47 -14.75
N SER A 296 -14.31 -14.26 -14.98
CA SER A 296 -14.97 -15.02 -13.92
C SER A 296 -13.97 -16.00 -13.33
N LEU A 297 -13.56 -15.79 -12.08
CA LEU A 297 -12.69 -16.73 -11.39
C LEU A 297 -13.48 -18.00 -11.05
N PRO A 298 -12.85 -19.19 -11.08
CA PRO A 298 -13.52 -20.42 -10.71
C PRO A 298 -13.88 -20.41 -9.21
N VAL A 299 -15.18 -20.52 -8.93
CA VAL A 299 -15.73 -20.67 -7.57
C VAL A 299 -15.41 -22.09 -7.09
N CYS A 300 -14.95 -22.23 -5.84
CA CYS A 300 -14.82 -23.54 -5.21
C CYS A 300 -16.19 -24.11 -4.84
N ASP A 301 -16.49 -25.33 -5.28
CA ASP A 301 -17.54 -26.16 -4.67
C ASP A 301 -17.10 -26.67 -3.29
N TYR A 302 -17.95 -27.44 -2.59
CA TYR A 302 -17.63 -28.00 -1.27
C TYR A 302 -16.29 -28.76 -1.25
N ARG A 303 -15.95 -29.50 -2.32
CA ARG A 303 -14.65 -30.19 -2.45
C ARG A 303 -13.46 -29.23 -2.53
N GLY A 304 -13.64 -28.11 -3.21
CA GLY A 304 -12.65 -27.04 -3.26
C GLY A 304 -12.48 -26.37 -1.90
N LEU A 305 -13.57 -26.18 -1.16
CA LEU A 305 -13.52 -25.64 0.20
C LEU A 305 -12.81 -26.58 1.18
N ILE A 306 -12.96 -27.91 1.03
CA ILE A 306 -12.15 -28.90 1.78
C ILE A 306 -10.66 -28.71 1.45
N CYS A 307 -10.30 -28.52 0.17
CA CYS A 307 -8.93 -28.25 -0.23
C CYS A 307 -8.40 -26.98 0.45
N LEU A 308 -9.12 -25.86 0.36
CA LEU A 308 -8.75 -24.59 1.00
C LEU A 308 -8.60 -24.73 2.51
N THR A 309 -9.49 -25.47 3.16
CA THR A 309 -9.44 -25.75 4.60
C THR A 309 -8.15 -26.47 4.99
N ASN A 310 -7.78 -27.51 4.24
CA ASN A 310 -6.57 -28.31 4.51
C ASN A 310 -5.27 -27.51 4.33
N ILE A 311 -5.24 -26.54 3.41
CA ILE A 311 -4.06 -25.72 3.14
C ILE A 311 -4.11 -24.35 3.81
N ASN A 312 -5.12 -24.06 4.65
CA ASN A 312 -5.35 -22.74 5.21
C ASN A 312 -4.12 -22.20 5.97
N GLU A 313 -3.50 -23.01 6.83
CA GLU A 313 -2.28 -22.62 7.56
C GLU A 313 -1.13 -22.26 6.62
N LYS A 314 -1.00 -22.98 5.51
CA LYS A 314 0.02 -22.72 4.49
C LYS A 314 -0.26 -21.41 3.75
N ILE A 315 -1.52 -21.17 3.36
CA ILE A 315 -1.94 -19.91 2.75
C ILE A 315 -1.62 -18.74 3.71
N LEU A 316 -1.99 -18.85 4.98
CA LEU A 316 -1.73 -17.82 5.99
C LEU A 316 -0.24 -17.53 6.18
N THR A 317 0.61 -18.54 6.03
CA THR A 317 2.07 -18.39 6.11
C THR A 317 2.63 -17.71 4.86
N GLU A 318 2.25 -18.17 3.67
CA GLU A 318 2.73 -17.63 2.39
C GLU A 318 2.20 -16.22 2.12
N ARG A 319 1.00 -15.90 2.62
CA ARG A 319 0.41 -14.54 2.56
C ARG A 319 1.33 -13.48 3.15
N LYS A 320 2.10 -13.81 4.19
CA LYS A 320 3.08 -12.89 4.80
C LYS A 320 4.26 -12.57 3.88
N SER A 321 4.47 -13.38 2.84
CA SER A 321 5.56 -13.26 1.88
C SER A 321 5.12 -12.65 0.55
N CYS A 322 3.87 -12.16 0.46
CA CYS A 322 3.37 -11.47 -0.73
C CYS A 322 4.13 -10.15 -0.96
N ASP A 323 4.57 -9.94 -2.19
CA ASP A 323 5.28 -8.72 -2.62
C ASP A 323 4.29 -7.56 -2.86
N CYS A 324 3.70 -7.07 -1.77
CA CYS A 324 2.77 -5.94 -1.77
C CYS A 324 3.45 -4.69 -1.21
N MET A 325 3.54 -3.65 -2.03
CA MET A 325 4.05 -2.34 -1.62
C MET A 325 2.99 -1.58 -0.82
N SER A 326 3.39 -0.71 0.10
CA SER A 326 2.44 0.13 0.83
C SER A 326 1.74 1.13 -0.08
N SER A 327 0.53 1.54 0.31
CA SER A 327 -0.19 2.62 -0.34
C SER A 327 0.52 3.95 -0.08
N CYS A 328 0.46 4.90 -1.01
CA CYS A 328 1.00 6.24 -0.74
C CYS A 328 0.07 7.06 0.16
N GLU A 329 -1.22 6.71 0.23
CA GLU A 329 -2.28 7.35 1.02
C GLU A 329 -2.63 6.46 2.23
N GLU A 330 -1.90 6.61 3.33
CA GLU A 330 -2.02 5.77 4.53
C GLU A 330 -2.12 6.63 5.79
N PRO A 331 -3.29 7.25 6.06
CA PRO A 331 -3.52 7.91 7.34
C PRO A 331 -3.57 6.88 8.49
N GLU A 332 -3.00 7.25 9.62
CA GLU A 332 -2.99 6.43 10.84
C GLU A 332 -4.14 6.85 11.77
N TYR A 333 -5.00 5.89 12.14
CA TYR A 333 -6.10 6.12 13.08
C TYR A 333 -5.77 5.51 14.43
N ASN A 334 -5.81 6.33 15.47
CA ASN A 334 -5.50 5.94 16.84
C ASN A 334 -6.74 6.03 17.71
N ILE A 335 -7.05 4.96 18.45
CA ILE A 335 -8.18 4.93 19.38
C ILE A 335 -7.81 5.74 20.63
N ILE A 336 -8.55 6.82 20.88
CA ILE A 336 -8.44 7.63 22.09
C ILE A 336 -9.41 7.13 23.16
N PHE A 337 -10.62 6.75 22.73
CA PHE A 337 -11.62 6.17 23.61
C PHE A 337 -12.33 5.03 22.87
N ASN A 338 -12.52 3.93 23.59
CA ASN A 338 -13.34 2.80 23.18
C ASN A 338 -14.20 2.42 24.38
N THR A 339 -15.51 2.31 24.15
CA THR A 339 -16.43 1.85 25.20
C THR A 339 -16.08 0.41 25.57
N ALA A 340 -16.02 0.14 26.87
CA ALA A 340 -15.84 -1.22 27.37
C ALA A 340 -17.00 -2.10 26.92
N ASP A 341 -16.74 -3.38 26.68
CA ASP A 341 -17.77 -4.36 26.38
C ASP A 341 -18.58 -4.67 27.65
N ASP A 342 -19.35 -3.70 28.12
CA ASP A 342 -20.26 -3.88 29.23
C ASP A 342 -21.52 -4.57 28.71
N LYS A 343 -21.82 -5.72 29.30
CA LYS A 343 -23.11 -6.40 29.15
C LYS A 343 -24.19 -5.61 29.87
N GLN A 344 -24.46 -4.38 29.44
CA GLN A 344 -25.68 -3.72 29.88
C GLN A 344 -26.84 -4.50 29.26
N GLU A 345 -27.58 -5.18 30.12
CA GLU A 345 -28.86 -5.88 29.89
C GLU A 345 -29.98 -4.89 29.47
N ALA A 346 -29.69 -3.94 28.60
CA ALA A 346 -30.74 -3.20 27.95
C ALA A 346 -31.29 -4.12 26.85
N GLU A 347 -32.54 -4.57 27.00
CA GLU A 347 -33.36 -5.16 25.93
C GLU A 347 -33.54 -4.12 24.81
N ARG A 348 -32.47 -3.84 24.04
CA ARG A 348 -32.55 -3.07 22.82
C ARG A 348 -32.42 -4.05 21.66
N ASP A 349 -33.37 -3.99 20.74
CA ASP A 349 -33.37 -4.80 19.52
C ASP A 349 -32.26 -4.37 18.53
N VAL A 350 -31.64 -3.21 18.78
CA VAL A 350 -30.60 -2.62 17.94
C VAL A 350 -29.42 -2.14 18.78
N SER A 351 -28.23 -2.19 18.20
CA SER A 351 -27.01 -1.63 18.77
C SER A 351 -26.78 -0.20 18.28
N ASP A 352 -26.34 0.68 19.17
CA ASP A 352 -26.02 2.08 18.84
C ASP A 352 -24.52 2.23 18.64
N ILE A 353 -24.09 2.61 17.43
CA ILE A 353 -22.67 2.73 17.08
C ILE A 353 -22.34 4.19 16.78
N HIS A 354 -21.39 4.74 17.53
CA HIS A 354 -20.87 6.09 17.37
C HIS A 354 -19.37 6.04 17.04
N VAL A 355 -18.97 6.58 15.88
CA VAL A 355 -17.56 6.72 15.50
C VAL A 355 -17.27 8.19 15.26
N ALA A 356 -16.34 8.77 16.02
CA ALA A 356 -16.04 10.20 15.99
C ALA A 356 -14.54 10.48 15.94
N LEU A 357 -14.17 11.59 15.30
CA LEU A 357 -12.85 12.18 15.47
C LEU A 357 -12.87 13.07 16.73
N VAL A 358 -11.88 12.91 17.62
CA VAL A 358 -11.77 13.76 18.83
C VAL A 358 -11.59 15.23 18.46
N GLU A 359 -10.73 15.48 17.47
CA GLU A 359 -10.43 16.80 16.94
C GLU A 359 -9.99 16.71 15.49
N LEU A 360 -9.88 17.86 14.82
CA LEU A 360 -9.22 17.94 13.53
C LEU A 360 -7.71 17.71 13.71
N PRO A 361 -7.04 16.99 12.79
CA PRO A 361 -5.62 16.69 12.92
C PRO A 361 -4.79 17.97 13.03
N THR A 362 -3.97 18.05 14.08
CA THR A 362 -3.08 19.19 14.33
C THR A 362 -1.69 19.00 13.73
N GLN A 363 -1.36 17.76 13.37
CA GLN A 363 -0.09 17.37 12.74
C GLN A 363 -0.33 16.35 11.62
N ARG A 364 0.52 16.40 10.59
CA ARG A 364 0.56 15.40 9.52
C ARG A 364 1.99 15.16 9.06
N TYR A 365 2.25 13.98 8.54
CA TYR A 365 3.51 13.68 7.85
C TYR A 365 3.44 14.15 6.40
N VAL A 366 4.39 14.97 5.98
CA VAL A 366 4.53 15.42 4.60
C VAL A 366 5.68 14.67 3.95
N ARG A 367 5.34 13.85 2.96
CA ARG A 367 6.29 13.14 2.11
C ARG A 367 6.82 14.09 1.03
N ARG A 368 8.14 14.27 0.95
CA ARG A 368 8.83 15.13 -0.03
C ARG A 368 10.01 14.41 -0.67
N VAL A 369 10.37 14.79 -1.88
CA VAL A 369 11.63 14.35 -2.50
C VAL A 369 12.80 14.86 -1.66
N ALA A 370 13.67 13.97 -1.22
CA ALA A 370 14.80 14.30 -0.36
C ALA A 370 15.92 15.03 -1.13
N LYS A 371 16.16 14.62 -2.37
CA LYS A 371 17.19 15.18 -3.25
C LYS A 371 16.68 15.23 -4.68
N THR A 372 16.74 16.40 -5.29
CA THR A 372 16.37 16.59 -6.69
C THR A 372 17.57 16.33 -7.61
N HIS A 373 17.32 16.15 -8.91
CA HIS A 373 18.41 16.07 -9.90
C HIS A 373 19.30 17.33 -9.93
N LEU A 374 18.75 18.48 -9.54
CA LEU A 374 19.52 19.73 -9.39
C LEU A 374 20.48 19.64 -8.21
N ASP A 375 20.06 19.07 -7.09
CA ASP A 375 20.93 18.87 -5.91
C ASP A 375 22.09 17.93 -6.23
N LEU A 376 21.84 16.89 -7.04
CA LEU A 376 22.89 16.01 -7.54
C LEU A 376 23.90 16.79 -8.39
N LEU A 377 23.42 17.62 -9.33
CA LEU A 377 24.27 18.43 -10.19
C LEU A 377 25.12 19.41 -9.38
N ILE A 378 24.52 20.09 -8.39
CA ILE A 378 25.22 21.02 -7.50
C ILE A 378 26.29 20.27 -6.69
N SER A 379 25.97 19.11 -6.15
CA SER A 379 26.89 18.33 -5.30
C SER A 379 28.06 17.74 -6.10
N VAL A 380 27.79 17.20 -7.30
CA VAL A 380 28.83 16.72 -8.23
C VAL A 380 29.70 17.87 -8.73
N GLY A 381 29.08 19.00 -9.09
CA GLY A 381 29.78 20.21 -9.49
C GLY A 381 30.68 20.75 -8.38
N GLY A 382 30.20 20.76 -7.13
CA GLY A 382 30.99 21.11 -5.95
C GLY A 382 32.15 20.17 -5.71
N LEU A 383 31.94 18.85 -5.88
CA LEU A 383 32.99 17.84 -5.74
C LEU A 383 34.08 18.02 -6.81
N VAL A 384 33.69 18.18 -8.07
CA VAL A 384 34.61 18.40 -9.20
C VAL A 384 35.37 19.72 -9.03
N GLY A 385 34.68 20.78 -8.58
CA GLY A 385 35.29 22.08 -8.28
C GLY A 385 36.32 22.01 -7.14
N LEU A 386 36.01 21.30 -6.05
CA LEU A 386 36.90 21.17 -4.90
C LEU A 386 38.21 20.42 -5.23
N PHE A 387 38.12 19.32 -5.99
CA PHE A 387 39.28 18.47 -6.26
C PHE A 387 40.13 18.94 -7.45
N PHE A 388 39.50 19.45 -8.51
CA PHE A 388 40.19 19.81 -9.74
C PHE A 388 40.27 21.32 -9.98
N ASN A 389 39.68 22.14 -9.10
CA ASN A 389 39.56 23.59 -9.28
C ASN A 389 38.99 23.95 -10.67
N THR A 390 38.07 23.12 -11.16
CA THR A 390 37.47 23.25 -12.48
C THR A 390 36.02 23.67 -12.34
N SER A 391 35.56 24.48 -13.29
CA SER A 391 34.19 24.96 -13.38
C SER A 391 33.63 24.68 -14.77
N ALA A 392 32.31 24.80 -14.94
CA ALA A 392 31.69 24.68 -16.27
C ALA A 392 32.33 25.61 -17.30
N LEU A 393 32.71 26.83 -16.89
CA LEU A 393 33.40 27.78 -17.76
C LEU A 393 34.78 27.26 -18.20
N ARG A 394 35.56 26.68 -17.29
CA ARG A 394 36.87 26.09 -17.60
C ARG A 394 36.76 24.89 -18.53
N LEU A 395 35.69 24.09 -18.41
CA LEU A 395 35.42 23.00 -19.36
C LEU A 395 35.15 23.54 -20.75
N VAL A 396 34.32 24.59 -20.89
CA VAL A 396 34.04 25.23 -22.18
C VAL A 396 35.31 25.84 -22.79
N GLU A 397 36.11 26.56 -22.00
CA GLU A 397 37.42 27.08 -22.43
C GLU A 397 38.34 25.96 -22.93
N THR A 398 38.39 24.84 -22.22
CA THR A 398 39.21 23.69 -22.59
C THR A 398 38.76 23.10 -23.93
N VAL A 399 37.45 22.93 -24.14
CA VAL A 399 36.89 22.46 -25.41
C VAL A 399 37.21 23.43 -26.54
N PHE A 400 37.06 24.74 -26.31
CA PHE A 400 37.40 25.76 -27.29
C PHE A 400 38.87 25.71 -27.68
N LEU A 401 39.78 25.66 -26.70
CA LEU A 401 41.22 25.55 -26.94
C LEU A 401 41.59 24.25 -27.68
N ILE A 402 40.96 23.12 -27.34
CA ILE A 402 41.18 21.85 -28.06
C ILE A 402 40.74 21.98 -29.52
N LEU A 403 39.59 22.60 -29.79
CA LEU A 403 39.07 22.79 -31.14
C LEU A 403 39.95 23.75 -31.96
N GLU A 404 40.43 24.83 -31.36
CA GLU A 404 41.30 25.82 -32.01
C GLU A 404 42.70 25.22 -32.31
N TYR A 405 43.30 24.53 -31.35
CA TYR A 405 44.64 23.95 -31.46
C TYR A 405 44.66 22.51 -31.98
N ARG A 406 43.55 21.99 -32.54
CA ARG A 406 43.45 20.60 -33.03
C ARG A 406 44.54 20.19 -34.02
N ARG A 407 44.93 21.09 -34.93
CA ARG A 407 45.96 20.85 -35.96
C ARG A 407 47.37 20.75 -35.37
N PRO A 408 47.84 21.70 -34.55
CA PRO A 408 49.15 21.58 -33.89
C PRO A 408 49.19 20.41 -32.91
N ILE A 409 48.12 20.13 -32.16
CA ILE A 409 48.04 18.97 -31.25
C ILE A 409 48.17 17.66 -32.02
N TYR A 410 47.44 17.49 -33.13
CA TYR A 410 47.55 16.29 -33.97
C TYR A 410 48.96 16.10 -34.53
N ASN A 411 49.59 17.19 -35.01
CA ASN A 411 50.96 17.14 -35.52
C ASN A 411 52.00 16.85 -34.43
N TRP A 412 51.78 17.34 -33.20
CA TRP A 412 52.65 17.09 -32.06
C TRP A 412 52.52 15.64 -31.55
N ALA A 413 51.29 15.12 -31.44
CA ALA A 413 51.02 13.72 -31.10
C ALA A 413 51.61 12.75 -32.13
N LYS A 414 51.48 13.05 -33.43
CA LYS A 414 52.09 12.26 -34.51
C LYS A 414 53.62 12.24 -34.41
N ARG A 415 54.26 13.36 -34.05
CA ARG A 415 55.72 13.42 -33.82
C ARG A 415 56.17 12.62 -32.59
N ILE A 416 55.41 12.66 -31.50
CA ILE A 416 55.72 11.88 -30.30
C ILE A 416 55.55 10.38 -30.55
N TYR A 417 54.46 9.97 -31.20
CA TYR A 417 54.23 8.57 -31.54
C TYR A 417 55.33 8.02 -32.46
N LEU A 418 55.73 8.79 -33.49
CA LEU A 418 56.86 8.43 -34.35
C LEU A 418 58.21 8.42 -33.59
N GLY A 419 58.38 9.29 -32.60
CA GLY A 419 59.58 9.38 -31.77
C GLY A 419 59.71 8.21 -30.78
N THR A 420 58.62 7.83 -30.10
CA THR A 420 58.60 6.70 -29.16
C THR A 420 58.72 5.36 -29.88
N LEU A 421 58.14 5.22 -31.09
CA LEU A 421 58.30 4.02 -31.92
C LEU A 421 59.76 3.83 -32.39
N LYS A 422 60.43 4.91 -32.80
CA LYS A 422 61.88 4.90 -33.10
C LYS A 422 62.73 4.56 -31.87
N TYR A 423 62.36 5.06 -30.69
CA TYR A 423 63.07 4.80 -29.45
C TYR A 423 62.91 3.33 -28.98
N LEU A 424 61.71 2.76 -29.12
CA LEU A 424 61.43 1.34 -28.88
C LEU A 424 62.14 0.42 -29.88
N GLN A 425 62.21 0.80 -31.17
CA GLN A 425 62.97 0.05 -32.17
C GLN A 425 64.48 0.05 -31.90
N LEU A 426 65.05 1.16 -31.39
CA LEU A 426 66.44 1.23 -30.96
C LEU A 426 66.71 0.38 -29.71
N LEU A 427 65.77 0.30 -28.77
CA LEU A 427 65.87 -0.56 -27.57
C LEU A 427 65.78 -2.06 -27.89
N ILE A 428 65.00 -2.44 -28.91
CA ILE A 428 64.86 -3.85 -29.35
C ILE A 428 66.07 -4.28 -30.20
N GLY A 429 66.74 -3.37 -30.92
CA GLY A 429 67.96 -3.65 -31.68
C GLY A 429 69.27 -3.68 -30.86
N LEU A 430 69.20 -3.40 -29.56
CA LEU A 430 70.33 -3.43 -28.61
C LEU A 430 70.35 -4.70 -27.74
N LYS A 431 69.61 -5.75 -28.14
CA LYS A 431 69.57 -7.04 -27.45
C LYS A 431 70.18 -8.16 -28.30
#